data_AF-A0A950T4C1-F1
#
_entry.id   AF-A0A950T4C1-F1
#
_cell.length_a   1.000
_cell.length_b   1.000
_cell.length_c   1.000
_cell.angle_alpha   90.00
_cell.angle_beta   90.00
_cell.angle_gamma   90.00
#
_symmetry.space_group_name_H-M   'P 1'
#
loop_
_entity.id
_entity.type
_entity.pdbx_description
1 polymer ?
#
loop_
_entity_poly.entity_id
_entity_poly.type
_entity_poly.pdbx_seq_one_letter_code
_entity_poly.pdbx_strand_id
1 'polypeptide(L)'
;AALLCFALAEGASAAAILVPGSTYSVTGTNFPGGTATVTATEGATTNVAGLTLTDTLVSTGTTGEWIQFNFVNPTGGGLAGNNGAFWSINVDNLQLSAPALFDNAFFYWTVNGTPVSPINSFGGIQYQGNVNPITGVGPVFGGNPFPGTPITSFDPILDVVPYSFVTAGGIPVTANDLHFAIHYTLTTPPPPLPEPASLALLGSGLLGLALVRRRRKN
;
A
#
# COMPACT_ATOMS: atom_id res chain seq x y z
N ALA A 1 4.86 -40.45 -23.60
CA ALA A 1 4.19 -39.74 -22.49
C ALA A 1 4.15 -38.26 -22.86
N ALA A 2 2.97 -37.67 -23.01
CA ALA A 2 2.82 -36.25 -23.34
C ALA A 2 2.67 -35.46 -22.04
N LEU A 3 3.59 -34.53 -21.78
CA LEU A 3 3.55 -33.62 -20.65
C LEU A 3 2.47 -32.56 -20.94
N LEU A 4 1.36 -32.60 -20.22
CA LEU A 4 0.30 -31.61 -20.32
C LEU A 4 0.70 -30.42 -19.44
N CYS A 5 1.27 -29.36 -20.03
CA CYS A 5 1.49 -28.10 -19.32
C CYS A 5 0.14 -27.40 -19.15
N PHE A 6 -0.46 -27.51 -17.95
CA PHE A 6 -1.48 -26.58 -17.51
C PHE A 6 -0.81 -25.22 -17.30
N ALA A 7 -0.97 -24.31 -18.26
CA ALA A 7 -0.78 -22.90 -17.98
C ALA A 7 -1.90 -22.49 -17.02
N LEU A 8 -1.55 -22.27 -15.75
CA LEU A 8 -2.45 -21.66 -14.79
C LEU A 8 -2.75 -20.26 -15.32
N ALA A 9 -3.98 -20.03 -15.76
CA ALA A 9 -4.44 -18.69 -16.06
C ALA A 9 -4.37 -17.91 -14.74
N GLU A 10 -3.43 -16.97 -14.64
CA GLU A 10 -3.50 -15.95 -13.61
C GLU A 10 -4.82 -15.22 -13.81
N GLY A 11 -5.68 -15.24 -12.78
CA GLY A 11 -6.93 -14.51 -12.81
C GLY A 11 -6.64 -13.05 -13.11
N ALA A 12 -7.53 -12.41 -13.88
CA ALA A 12 -7.43 -10.98 -14.13
C ALA A 12 -7.25 -10.24 -12.79
N SER A 13 -6.11 -9.56 -12.62
CA SER A 13 -5.90 -8.71 -11.47
C SER A 13 -6.99 -7.65 -11.43
N ALA A 14 -7.55 -7.37 -10.25
CA ALA A 14 -8.40 -6.21 -10.04
C ALA A 14 -7.64 -4.96 -10.54
N ALA A 15 -8.36 -3.98 -11.11
CA ALA A 15 -7.72 -2.75 -11.52
C ALA A 15 -7.15 -2.06 -10.28
N ALA A 16 -5.85 -1.77 -10.29
CA ALA A 16 -5.18 -1.05 -9.22
C ALA A 16 -5.94 0.24 -8.91
N ILE A 17 -6.21 0.50 -7.63
CA ILE A 17 -6.88 1.73 -7.22
C ILE A 17 -5.91 2.89 -7.36
N LEU A 18 -4.65 2.69 -6.98
CA LEU A 18 -3.58 3.64 -7.29
C LEU A 18 -3.27 3.62 -8.79
N VAL A 19 -3.22 4.77 -9.46
CA VAL A 19 -2.85 4.85 -10.90
C VAL A 19 -1.38 4.43 -11.07
N PRO A 20 -1.06 3.28 -11.69
CA PRO A 20 0.33 2.88 -11.85
C PRO A 20 1.09 3.88 -12.73
N GLY A 21 2.29 4.26 -12.30
CA GLY A 21 3.13 5.26 -12.96
C GLY A 21 2.74 6.71 -12.69
N SER A 22 1.66 6.97 -11.95
CA SER A 22 1.37 8.32 -11.45
C SER A 22 2.45 8.79 -10.47
N THR A 23 2.51 10.09 -10.22
CA THR A 23 3.46 10.67 -9.26
C THR A 23 2.74 11.38 -8.13
N TYR A 24 3.23 11.15 -6.91
CA TYR A 24 2.81 11.86 -5.71
C TYR A 24 4.05 12.43 -5.00
N SER A 25 3.88 13.36 -4.08
CA SER A 25 4.99 13.87 -3.25
C SER A 25 4.88 13.37 -1.82
N VAL A 26 6.02 13.14 -1.19
CA VAL A 26 6.10 12.93 0.24
C VAL A 26 6.94 14.03 0.86
N THR A 27 6.35 14.74 1.80
CA THR A 27 7.02 15.80 2.57
C THR A 27 7.13 15.38 4.03
N GLY A 28 8.36 15.35 4.54
CA GLY A 28 8.65 15.06 5.94
C GLY A 28 9.17 16.29 6.68
N THR A 29 8.87 16.38 7.97
CA THR A 29 9.51 17.32 8.89
C THR A 29 10.28 16.60 9.99
N ASN A 30 11.34 17.25 10.50
CA ASN A 30 12.11 16.77 11.65
C ASN A 30 12.70 15.36 11.50
N PHE A 31 13.26 15.09 10.31
CA PHE A 31 13.71 13.77 9.81
C PHE A 31 12.52 12.81 9.64
N PRO A 32 12.26 12.25 8.44
CA PRO A 32 12.77 12.72 7.16
C PRO A 32 12.54 14.22 7.02
N GLY A 33 13.54 14.96 6.53
CA GLY A 33 13.44 16.41 6.34
C GLY A 33 13.47 16.75 4.86
N GLY A 34 12.40 17.36 4.34
CA GLY A 34 12.31 17.79 2.95
C GLY A 34 11.22 17.05 2.17
N THR A 35 11.27 17.15 0.84
CA THR A 35 10.25 16.62 -0.07
C THR A 35 10.89 15.71 -1.11
N ALA A 36 10.22 14.60 -1.44
CA ALA A 36 10.57 13.72 -2.54
C ALA A 36 9.35 13.50 -3.44
N THR A 37 9.59 13.34 -4.75
CA THR A 37 8.57 12.88 -5.70
C THR A 37 8.72 11.38 -5.88
N VAL A 38 7.62 10.66 -5.77
CA VAL A 38 7.56 9.20 -5.85
C VAL A 38 6.72 8.81 -7.05
N THR A 39 7.20 7.85 -7.83
CA THR A 39 6.39 7.21 -8.88
C THR A 39 5.68 6.01 -8.28
N ALA A 40 4.34 6.03 -8.31
CA ALA A 40 3.49 4.95 -7.86
C ALA A 40 3.78 3.68 -8.66
N THR A 41 4.55 2.77 -8.09
CA THR A 41 4.88 1.47 -8.67
C THR A 41 4.95 0.47 -7.53
N GLU A 42 4.10 -0.56 -7.59
CA GLU A 42 4.02 -1.57 -6.53
C GLU A 42 5.40 -2.18 -6.25
N GLY A 43 5.79 -2.21 -4.98
CA GLY A 43 7.06 -2.76 -4.52
C GLY A 43 8.29 -1.92 -4.85
N ALA A 44 8.14 -0.79 -5.57
CA ALA A 44 9.26 0.10 -5.84
C ALA A 44 9.69 0.84 -4.57
N THR A 45 11.00 1.00 -4.40
CA THR A 45 11.57 1.72 -3.27
C THR A 45 12.05 3.11 -3.70
N THR A 46 11.73 4.14 -2.93
CA THR A 46 12.20 5.52 -3.18
C THR A 46 12.86 6.09 -1.93
N ASN A 47 13.96 6.83 -2.09
CA ASN A 47 14.54 7.58 -0.97
C ASN A 47 13.73 8.85 -0.72
N VAL A 48 13.15 8.96 0.49
CA VAL A 48 12.40 10.12 0.94
C VAL A 48 13.19 10.74 2.09
N ALA A 49 14.07 11.69 1.75
CA ALA A 49 14.83 12.49 2.71
C ALA A 49 15.52 11.64 3.81
N GLY A 50 16.16 10.55 3.40
CA GLY A 50 16.89 9.64 4.29
C GLY A 50 16.10 8.42 4.77
N LEU A 51 14.79 8.37 4.56
CA LEU A 51 14.01 7.13 4.71
C LEU A 51 13.93 6.37 3.39
N THR A 52 13.79 5.05 3.47
CA THR A 52 13.38 4.21 2.36
C THR A 52 11.87 4.06 2.42
N LEU A 53 11.17 4.61 1.42
CA LEU A 53 9.74 4.38 1.21
C LEU A 53 9.55 3.19 0.29
N THR A 54 8.67 2.24 0.67
CA THR A 54 8.18 1.18 -0.21
C THR A 54 6.66 1.17 -0.23
N ASP A 55 6.08 1.20 -1.43
CA ASP A 55 4.63 1.11 -1.63
C ASP A 55 4.21 -0.35 -1.76
N THR A 56 3.17 -0.76 -1.06
CA THR A 56 2.58 -2.10 -1.17
C THR A 56 1.09 -1.96 -1.44
N LEU A 57 0.63 -2.62 -2.51
CA LEU A 57 -0.78 -2.68 -2.87
C LEU A 57 -1.32 -4.06 -2.45
N VAL A 58 -2.40 -4.10 -1.67
CA VAL A 58 -3.00 -5.37 -1.22
C VAL A 58 -4.48 -5.39 -1.56
N SER A 59 -4.85 -6.12 -2.60
CA SER A 59 -6.24 -6.30 -3.00
C SER A 59 -7.06 -7.00 -1.90
N THR A 60 -8.27 -6.49 -1.65
CA THR A 60 -9.28 -7.09 -0.76
C THR A 60 -10.50 -7.60 -1.52
N GLY A 61 -10.43 -7.62 -2.85
CA GLY A 61 -11.52 -8.03 -3.73
C GLY A 61 -11.43 -7.39 -5.11
N THR A 62 -12.55 -7.37 -5.83
CA THR A 62 -12.61 -6.79 -7.19
C THR A 62 -12.58 -5.27 -7.22
N THR A 63 -12.92 -4.63 -6.10
CA THR A 63 -13.05 -3.17 -5.99
C THR A 63 -12.28 -2.57 -4.83
N GLY A 64 -11.69 -3.39 -3.95
CA GLY A 64 -11.03 -2.94 -2.72
C GLY A 64 -9.52 -3.17 -2.75
N GLU A 65 -8.76 -2.23 -2.22
CA GLU A 65 -7.31 -2.27 -2.15
C GLU A 65 -6.79 -1.49 -0.95
N TRP A 66 -5.84 -2.07 -0.22
CA TRP A 66 -4.99 -1.33 0.69
C TRP A 66 -3.79 -0.75 -0.05
N ILE A 67 -3.51 0.52 0.19
CA ILE A 67 -2.27 1.18 -0.21
C ILE A 67 -1.47 1.41 1.07
N GLN A 68 -0.39 0.65 1.24
CA GLN A 68 0.50 0.74 2.41
C GLN A 68 1.82 1.42 2.03
N PHE A 69 2.14 2.48 2.77
CA PHE A 69 3.41 3.20 2.71
C PHE A 69 4.30 2.73 3.85
N ASN A 70 5.44 2.14 3.50
CA ASN A 70 6.42 1.64 4.45
C ASN A 70 7.62 2.57 4.49
N PHE A 71 7.75 3.34 5.56
CA PHE A 71 8.86 4.26 5.78
C PHE A 71 9.87 3.60 6.73
N VAL A 72 11.04 3.25 6.22
CA VAL A 72 12.11 2.56 6.96
C VAL A 72 13.32 3.46 7.07
N ASN A 73 13.86 3.67 8.27
CA ASN A 73 15.16 4.30 8.43
C ASN A 73 16.27 3.26 8.16
N PRO A 74 16.98 3.34 7.02
CA PRO A 74 17.95 2.31 6.62
C PRO A 74 19.17 2.24 7.57
N THR A 75 19.38 3.24 8.42
CA THR A 75 20.47 3.27 9.41
C THR A 75 20.07 2.68 10.76
N GLY A 76 18.78 2.37 10.95
CA GLY A 76 18.23 1.90 12.21
C GLY A 76 18.04 2.97 13.28
N GLY A 77 18.36 4.24 12.99
CA GLY A 77 18.10 5.36 13.89
C GLY A 77 16.60 5.68 14.04
N GLY A 78 16.24 6.48 15.06
CA GLY A 78 14.86 6.90 15.27
C GLY A 78 14.28 7.65 14.07
N LEU A 79 12.95 7.69 13.98
CA LEU A 79 12.25 8.39 12.92
C LEU A 79 12.25 9.91 13.09
N ALA A 80 12.78 10.49 14.17
CA ALA A 80 12.88 11.94 14.34
C ALA A 80 14.32 12.37 14.66
N GLY A 81 14.75 13.49 14.07
CA GLY A 81 16.07 14.09 14.32
C GLY A 81 16.12 14.86 15.65
N ASN A 82 14.99 15.45 16.07
CA ASN A 82 14.81 16.11 17.34
C ASN A 82 13.49 15.70 17.99
N ASN A 83 13.55 14.88 19.04
CA ASN A 83 12.36 14.38 19.72
C ASN A 83 11.50 15.49 20.36
N GLY A 84 12.05 16.67 20.63
CA GLY A 84 11.33 17.80 21.21
C GLY A 84 10.64 18.72 20.19
N ALA A 85 10.72 18.41 18.89
CA ALA A 85 10.16 19.24 17.81
C ALA A 85 8.91 18.62 17.17
N PHE A 86 8.21 19.44 16.40
CA PHE A 86 7.13 19.00 15.49
C PHE A 86 7.68 17.97 14.51
N TRP A 87 6.94 16.89 14.27
CA TRP A 87 7.28 15.86 13.30
C TRP A 87 6.05 15.51 12.47
N SER A 88 6.23 15.30 11.17
CA SER A 88 5.15 14.91 10.28
C SER A 88 5.64 14.18 9.04
N ILE A 89 4.74 13.38 8.47
CA ILE A 89 4.82 12.86 7.11
C ILE A 89 3.52 13.20 6.41
N ASN A 90 3.64 13.87 5.28
CA ASN A 90 2.55 14.26 4.40
C ASN A 90 2.77 13.55 3.07
N VAL A 91 1.76 12.85 2.58
CA VAL A 91 1.73 12.37 1.19
C VAL A 91 0.71 13.25 0.47
N ASP A 92 1.13 13.89 -0.61
CA ASP A 92 0.28 14.80 -1.37
C ASP A 92 0.14 14.30 -2.80
N ASN A 93 -1.03 14.56 -3.40
CA ASN A 93 -1.35 14.23 -4.79
C ASN A 93 -1.37 12.72 -5.08
N LEU A 94 -1.86 11.89 -4.15
CA LEU A 94 -2.11 10.49 -4.44
C LEU A 94 -3.31 10.37 -5.40
N GLN A 95 -3.07 9.90 -6.62
CA GLN A 95 -4.08 9.84 -7.69
C GLN A 95 -4.74 8.46 -7.77
N LEU A 96 -6.07 8.44 -7.72
CA LEU A 96 -6.86 7.21 -7.83
C LEU A 96 -7.34 6.97 -9.26
N SER A 97 -7.42 5.71 -9.68
CA SER A 97 -7.77 5.32 -11.06
C SER A 97 -9.24 5.55 -11.41
N ALA A 98 -10.11 5.63 -10.40
CA ALA A 98 -11.51 5.97 -10.50
C ALA A 98 -12.02 6.52 -9.14
N PRO A 99 -13.22 7.12 -9.09
CA PRO A 99 -13.80 7.56 -7.83
C PRO A 99 -13.94 6.40 -6.82
N ALA A 100 -13.32 6.56 -5.65
CA ALA A 100 -13.27 5.55 -4.60
C ALA A 100 -13.74 6.12 -3.25
N LEU A 101 -14.28 5.25 -2.40
CA LEU A 101 -14.57 5.54 -1.00
C LEU A 101 -13.33 5.25 -0.17
N PHE A 102 -12.91 6.24 0.63
CA PHE A 102 -12.02 6.00 1.76
C PHE A 102 -12.84 5.40 2.90
N ASP A 103 -12.54 4.17 3.30
CA ASP A 103 -13.35 3.44 4.28
C ASP A 103 -12.55 2.88 5.46
N ASN A 104 -11.21 2.91 5.38
CA ASN A 104 -10.36 2.47 6.47
C ASN A 104 -8.96 3.08 6.40
N ALA A 105 -8.31 3.23 7.55
CA ALA A 105 -6.90 3.53 7.65
C ALA A 105 -6.32 2.91 8.91
N PHE A 106 -5.04 2.53 8.85
CA PHE A 106 -4.29 2.17 10.03
C PHE A 106 -2.82 2.58 9.94
N PHE A 107 -2.17 2.69 11.08
CA PHE A 107 -0.73 2.89 11.17
C PHE A 107 -0.15 2.28 12.43
N TYR A 108 1.15 1.99 12.35
CA TYR A 108 1.92 1.44 13.46
C TYR A 108 3.40 1.71 13.25
N TRP A 109 4.13 1.65 14.36
CA TRP A 109 5.58 1.73 14.39
C TRP A 109 6.17 0.35 14.56
N THR A 110 7.36 0.16 13.99
CA THR A 110 8.18 -1.02 14.29
C THR A 110 9.58 -0.61 14.73
N VAL A 111 10.24 -1.53 15.43
CA VAL A 111 11.66 -1.46 15.76
C VAL A 111 12.33 -2.61 15.02
N ASN A 112 13.09 -2.30 13.96
CA ASN A 112 13.74 -3.27 13.10
C ASN A 112 12.74 -4.31 12.55
N GLY A 113 11.62 -3.84 11.99
CA GLY A 113 10.56 -4.69 11.45
C GLY A 113 9.68 -5.42 12.48
N THR A 114 9.93 -5.29 13.78
CA THR A 114 9.07 -5.88 14.83
C THR A 114 8.04 -4.85 15.32
N PRO A 115 6.73 -5.10 15.17
CA PRO A 115 5.69 -4.19 15.66
C PRO A 115 5.85 -3.85 17.14
N VAL A 116 5.77 -2.57 17.45
CA VAL A 116 5.78 -2.09 18.83
C VAL A 116 4.55 -2.65 19.55
N SER A 117 4.76 -3.22 20.74
CA SER A 117 3.70 -3.74 21.59
C SER A 117 4.18 -3.75 23.06
N PRO A 118 3.31 -3.44 24.04
CA PRO A 118 1.94 -2.95 23.88
C PRO A 118 1.90 -1.50 23.37
N ILE A 119 0.76 -1.08 22.81
CA ILE A 119 0.48 0.32 22.45
C ILE A 119 -0.76 0.84 23.20
N ASN A 120 -0.83 2.15 23.41
CA ASN A 120 -1.93 2.85 24.08
C ASN A 120 -2.40 4.04 23.25
N SER A 121 -3.64 4.49 23.44
CA SER A 121 -4.14 5.74 22.86
C SER A 121 -3.31 6.95 23.32
N PHE A 122 -3.01 7.88 22.42
CA PHE A 122 -2.27 9.11 22.72
C PHE A 122 -2.62 10.21 21.71
N GLY A 123 -2.57 11.49 22.10
CA GLY A 123 -2.70 12.61 21.15
C GLY A 123 -3.91 12.61 20.22
N GLY A 124 -5.07 12.16 20.71
CA GLY A 124 -6.28 12.03 19.89
C GLY A 124 -6.30 10.78 19.00
N ILE A 125 -5.16 10.09 18.86
CA ILE A 125 -5.05 8.79 18.21
C ILE A 125 -5.56 7.73 19.19
N GLN A 126 -6.62 7.04 18.79
CA GLN A 126 -7.24 5.98 19.59
C GLN A 126 -6.71 4.61 19.18
N TYR A 127 -6.26 3.84 20.17
CA TYR A 127 -6.11 2.40 20.04
C TYR A 127 -7.43 1.72 20.42
N GLN A 128 -8.07 1.07 19.43
CA GLN A 128 -9.38 0.42 19.61
C GLN A 128 -9.26 -1.11 19.75
N GLY A 129 -8.07 -1.63 20.09
CA GLY A 129 -7.82 -3.08 20.10
C GLY A 129 -7.59 -3.68 18.70
N ASN A 130 -7.33 -2.82 17.71
CA ASN A 130 -7.18 -3.24 16.32
C ASN A 130 -5.87 -4.01 16.11
N VAL A 131 -5.95 -5.06 15.31
CA VAL A 131 -4.79 -5.77 14.75
C VAL A 131 -4.58 -5.32 13.31
N ASN A 132 -3.35 -5.44 12.81
CA ASN A 132 -3.06 -5.13 11.41
C ASN A 132 -4.00 -5.94 10.48
N PRO A 133 -4.88 -5.30 9.69
CA PRO A 133 -5.86 -6.00 8.87
C PRO A 133 -5.24 -6.69 7.64
N ILE A 134 -4.02 -6.33 7.25
CA ILE A 134 -3.30 -6.94 6.13
C ILE A 134 -2.59 -8.22 6.60
N THR A 135 -1.92 -8.19 7.75
CA THR A 135 -1.10 -9.33 8.22
C THR A 135 -1.77 -10.17 9.30
N GLY A 136 -2.77 -9.62 10.01
CA GLY A 136 -3.36 -10.20 11.20
C GLY A 136 -2.46 -10.16 12.45
N VAL A 137 -1.33 -9.45 12.39
CA VAL A 137 -0.28 -9.49 13.43
C VAL A 137 0.05 -8.08 13.95
N GLY A 138 0.17 -7.97 15.27
CA GLY A 138 0.61 -6.75 15.95
C GLY A 138 -0.51 -5.72 16.09
N PRO A 139 -0.46 -4.90 17.16
CA PRO A 139 -1.47 -3.88 17.37
C PRO A 139 -1.25 -2.69 16.43
N VAL A 140 -2.34 -2.06 15.99
CA VAL A 140 -2.30 -0.88 15.12
C VAL A 140 -3.24 0.22 15.63
N PHE A 141 -2.88 1.46 15.35
CA PHE A 141 -3.81 2.59 15.45
C PHE A 141 -4.65 2.68 14.19
N GLY A 142 -5.86 3.21 14.29
CA GLY A 142 -6.74 3.39 13.13
C GLY A 142 -8.15 2.86 13.37
N GLY A 143 -8.88 2.67 12.28
CA GLY A 143 -10.30 2.31 12.27
C GLY A 143 -11.03 2.99 11.11
N ASN A 144 -12.33 2.73 10.99
CA ASN A 144 -13.15 3.28 9.91
C ASN A 144 -13.33 4.81 10.08
N PRO A 145 -12.69 5.62 9.23
CA PRO A 145 -12.70 7.07 9.33
C PRO A 145 -13.89 7.61 8.54
N PHE A 146 -15.10 7.38 9.07
CA PHE A 146 -16.38 7.92 8.57
C PHE A 146 -16.81 7.39 7.17
N PRO A 147 -18.13 7.32 6.89
CA PRO A 147 -18.60 7.05 5.53
C PRO A 147 -18.24 8.24 4.62
N GLY A 148 -17.18 8.07 3.82
CA GLY A 148 -16.69 9.09 2.90
C GLY A 148 -17.60 9.28 1.67
N THR A 149 -17.52 10.45 1.06
CA THR A 149 -17.96 10.64 -0.33
C THR A 149 -16.90 10.10 -1.29
N PRO A 150 -17.26 9.70 -2.51
CA PRO A 150 -16.27 9.32 -3.52
C PRO A 150 -15.23 10.43 -3.75
N ILE A 151 -13.95 10.08 -3.70
CA ILE A 151 -12.82 10.96 -3.98
C ILE A 151 -11.99 10.41 -5.14
N THR A 152 -11.21 11.29 -5.77
CA THR A 152 -10.28 10.95 -6.87
C THR A 152 -8.82 11.21 -6.51
N SER A 153 -8.58 11.94 -5.43
CA SER A 153 -7.27 12.13 -4.83
C SER A 153 -7.37 12.18 -3.32
N PHE A 154 -6.27 11.92 -2.62
CA PHE A 154 -6.20 11.97 -1.17
C PHE A 154 -4.81 12.36 -0.70
N ASP A 155 -4.76 13.16 0.36
CA ASP A 155 -3.51 13.70 0.91
C ASP A 155 -3.40 13.30 2.39
N PRO A 156 -2.92 12.09 2.72
CA PRO A 156 -2.80 11.68 4.11
C PRO A 156 -1.68 12.43 4.81
N ILE A 157 -1.98 12.84 6.04
CA ILE A 157 -1.04 13.53 6.93
C ILE A 157 -1.03 12.79 8.26
N LEU A 158 0.18 12.48 8.75
CA LEU A 158 0.41 12.05 10.12
C LEU A 158 1.39 13.02 10.77
N ASP A 159 0.98 13.62 11.87
CA ASP A 159 1.79 14.58 12.62
C ASP A 159 1.78 14.31 14.14
N VAL A 160 2.86 14.71 14.80
CA VAL A 160 3.04 14.57 16.25
C VAL A 160 3.76 15.79 16.82
N VAL A 161 3.23 16.36 17.90
CA VAL A 161 3.73 17.62 18.49
C VAL A 161 3.85 17.52 20.02
N PRO A 162 5.07 17.49 20.59
CA PRO A 162 6.36 17.15 19.95
C PRO A 162 6.45 15.65 19.65
N TYR A 163 7.40 15.22 18.80
CA TYR A 163 7.55 13.80 18.45
C TYR A 163 7.68 12.88 19.67
N SER A 164 8.33 13.30 20.75
CA SER A 164 8.45 12.52 22.00
C SER A 164 7.11 12.11 22.60
N PHE A 165 6.00 12.75 22.20
CA PHE A 165 4.66 12.40 22.66
C PHE A 165 4.20 11.01 22.21
N VAL A 166 4.80 10.41 21.18
CA VAL A 166 4.55 9.00 20.82
C VAL A 166 4.83 8.02 21.96
N THR A 167 5.70 8.39 22.90
CA THR A 167 6.00 7.57 24.09
C THR A 167 4.79 7.40 25.01
N ALA A 168 3.85 8.33 25.03
CA ALA A 168 2.58 8.17 25.75
C ALA A 168 1.75 7.02 25.15
N GLY A 169 1.92 6.74 23.86
CA GLY A 169 1.32 5.59 23.17
C GLY A 169 2.09 4.29 23.30
N GLY A 170 3.15 4.24 24.10
CA GLY A 170 4.03 3.06 24.22
C GLY A 170 5.06 2.93 23.09
N ILE A 171 5.15 3.92 22.20
CA ILE A 171 6.10 3.91 21.08
C ILE A 171 7.44 4.47 21.55
N PRO A 172 8.53 3.69 21.50
CA PRO A 172 9.84 4.22 21.85
C PRO A 172 10.29 5.22 20.77
N VAL A 173 10.97 6.30 21.17
CA VAL A 173 11.55 7.27 20.22
C VAL A 173 12.65 6.68 19.33
N THR A 174 13.09 5.46 19.64
CA THR A 174 14.02 4.67 18.83
C THR A 174 13.32 3.81 17.78
N ALA A 175 11.98 3.82 17.69
CA ALA A 175 11.27 3.25 16.57
C ALA A 175 11.79 3.87 15.26
N ASN A 176 12.15 3.01 14.33
CA ASN A 176 12.90 3.34 13.14
C ASN A 176 12.09 3.09 11.86
N ASP A 177 10.93 2.46 11.98
CA ASP A 177 10.02 2.23 10.87
C ASP A 177 8.61 2.72 11.22
N LEU A 178 7.96 3.36 10.24
CA LEU A 178 6.55 3.72 10.27
C LEU A 178 5.85 3.04 9.09
N HIS A 179 4.71 2.43 9.39
CA HIS A 179 3.84 1.85 8.38
C HIS A 179 2.49 2.54 8.49
N PHE A 180 2.02 3.09 7.38
CA PHE A 180 0.70 3.71 7.28
C PHE A 180 0.00 3.15 6.06
N ALA A 181 -1.25 2.74 6.22
CA ALA A 181 -2.03 2.13 5.17
C ALA A 181 -3.44 2.71 5.11
N ILE A 182 -3.93 2.86 3.90
CA ILE A 182 -5.27 3.34 3.60
C ILE A 182 -6.00 2.28 2.79
N HIS A 183 -7.25 2.02 3.12
CA HIS A 183 -8.13 1.22 2.28
C HIS A 183 -9.07 2.10 1.47
N TYR A 184 -9.20 1.72 0.20
CA TYR A 184 -10.17 2.31 -0.72
C TYR A 184 -11.06 1.23 -1.30
N THR A 185 -12.31 1.61 -1.56
CA THR A 185 -13.26 0.81 -2.34
C THR A 185 -13.78 1.61 -3.53
N LEU A 186 -13.53 1.14 -4.75
CA LEU A 186 -14.06 1.76 -5.97
C LEU A 186 -15.60 1.77 -5.94
N THR A 187 -16.18 2.91 -6.30
CA THR A 187 -17.65 3.09 -6.34
C THR A 187 -18.30 2.41 -7.53
N THR A 188 -17.52 2.19 -8.58
CA THR A 188 -17.92 1.44 -9.76
C THR A 188 -16.85 0.39 -10.01
N PRO A 189 -17.24 -0.89 -10.25
CA PRO A 189 -16.28 -1.89 -10.66
C PRO A 189 -15.55 -1.40 -11.92
N PRO A 190 -14.24 -1.67 -12.04
CA PRO A 190 -13.54 -1.44 -13.30
C PRO A 190 -14.28 -2.18 -14.43
N PRO A 191 -14.37 -1.61 -15.64
CA PRO A 191 -14.89 -2.38 -16.76
C PRO A 191 -14.06 -3.67 -16.89
N PRO A 192 -14.70 -4.82 -17.15
CA PRO A 192 -13.96 -6.07 -17.30
C PRO A 192 -12.92 -5.85 -18.39
N LEU A 193 -11.64 -6.06 -18.05
CA LEU A 193 -10.59 -6.07 -19.04
C LEU A 193 -10.96 -7.16 -20.05
N PRO A 194 -11.00 -6.86 -21.37
CA PRO A 194 -11.19 -7.88 -22.37
C PRO A 194 -10.15 -8.97 -22.08
N GLU A 195 -10.61 -10.20 -21.82
CA GLU A 195 -9.71 -11.34 -21.65
C GLU A 195 -8.66 -11.25 -22.75
N PRO A 196 -7.35 -11.41 -22.45
CA PRO A 196 -6.32 -11.14 -23.43
C PRO A 196 -6.65 -11.94 -24.68
N ALA A 197 -7.14 -11.26 -25.72
CA ALA A 197 -7.56 -11.93 -26.94
C ALA A 197 -6.37 -12.75 -27.47
N SER A 198 -5.15 -12.28 -27.19
CA SER A 198 -3.87 -12.96 -27.36
C SER A 198 -3.84 -14.40 -26.81
N LEU A 199 -4.39 -14.70 -25.64
CA LEU A 199 -4.41 -16.04 -25.04
C LEU A 199 -5.44 -16.94 -25.73
N ALA A 200 -6.62 -16.39 -26.02
CA ALA A 200 -7.63 -17.08 -26.83
C ALA A 200 -7.13 -17.32 -28.27
N LEU A 201 -6.41 -16.37 -28.85
CA LEU A 201 -5.81 -16.43 -30.19
C LEU A 201 -4.63 -17.41 -30.22
N LEU A 202 -3.80 -17.42 -29.17
CA LEU A 202 -2.71 -18.38 -29.01
C LEU A 202 -3.26 -19.79 -28.84
N GLY A 203 -4.26 -19.98 -27.98
CA GLY A 203 -4.92 -21.26 -27.77
C GLY A 203 -5.58 -21.79 -29.03
N SER A 204 -6.36 -20.95 -29.73
CA SER A 204 -6.97 -21.31 -31.01
C SER A 204 -5.95 -21.56 -32.11
N GLY A 205 -4.85 -20.79 -32.15
CA GLY A 205 -3.73 -21.00 -33.06
C GLY A 205 -3.02 -22.34 -32.84
N LEU A 206 -2.72 -22.70 -31.59
CA LEU A 206 -2.10 -23.98 -31.24
C LEU A 206 -3.01 -25.17 -31.54
N LEU A 207 -4.31 -25.05 -31.25
CA LEU A 207 -5.30 -26.07 -31.62
C LEU A 207 -5.39 -26.24 -33.14
N GLY A 208 -5.40 -25.13 -33.89
CA GLY A 208 -5.37 -25.13 -35.34
C GLY A 208 -4.14 -25.88 -35.88
N LEU A 209 -2.94 -25.58 -35.36
CA LEU A 209 -1.70 -26.25 -35.73
C LEU A 209 -1.71 -27.76 -35.40
N ALA A 210 -2.24 -28.13 -34.24
CA ALA A 210 -2.35 -29.53 -33.83
C ALA A 210 -3.29 -30.33 -34.75
N LEU A 211 -4.41 -29.75 -35.16
CA LEU A 211 -5.35 -30.36 -36.10
C LEU A 211 -4.74 -30.51 -37.50
N VAL A 212 -4.00 -29.52 -37.99
CA VAL A 212 -3.26 -29.60 -39.26
C VAL A 212 -2.21 -30.71 -39.23
N ARG A 213 -1.49 -30.85 -38.11
CA ARG A 213 -0.51 -31.94 -37.94
C ARG A 213 -1.18 -33.32 -37.93
N ARG A 214 -2.35 -33.46 -37.34
CA ARG A 214 -3.11 -34.74 -37.32
C ARG A 214 -3.56 -35.14 -38.72
N ARG A 215 -4.00 -34.19 -39.55
CA ARG A 215 -4.43 -34.46 -40.94
C ARG A 215 -3.33 -35.01 -41.83
N ARG A 216 -2.06 -34.64 -41.63
CA ARG A 216 -0.94 -35.12 -42.46
C ARG A 216 -0.49 -36.55 -42.18
N LYS A 217 -0.98 -37.18 -41.11
CA LYS A 217 -0.60 -38.55 -40.72
C LYS A 217 -1.61 -39.61 -41.18
N ASN A 218 -2.76 -39.20 -41.67
CA ASN A 218 -3.77 -40.06 -42.27
C ASN A 218 -3.73 -39.88 -43.78
#